data_AF-K9YLB6-F1
#
_entry.id   AF-K9YLB6-F1
#
_cell.length_a   1.000
_cell.length_b   1.000
_cell.length_c   1.000
_cell.angle_alpha   90.00
_cell.angle_beta   90.00
_cell.angle_gamma   90.00
#
_symmetry.space_group_name_H-M   'P 1'
#
loop_
_entity.id
_entity.type
_entity.pdbx_description
1 polymer ?
#
loop_
_entity_poly.entity_id
_entity_poly.type
_entity_poly.pdbx_seq_one_letter_code
_entity_poly.pdbx_strand_id
1 'polypeptide(L)'
;MTRKKTKAGTGLGSSKSKVNITLTPEANDTLVALAKETGLSKSKFFEEILVGSIVINSQNAETKVILNNQDGDQKFSVAKLDDSDEHSMKESDSGSISLENNAIEQEIKSQQQKIAELEAQINKQKDLVADKSKANEDLESQLEKQQNQVKTIQRQLDEKDSQIKSLEKDLKNASANKENDNLNNEVKGLQQDLSKADDRIKSLEKKISDLESLITEKDAQIQTLENEVSSGKNNNNEELKSVIEAQQEEINNYRQQLATKEQEKVALSQSYATKQNTLIQGLTKENAEQSALIASLNKRITDLEPRANIGDRFLNKWR
;
A
#
# COMPACT_ATOMS: atom_id res chain seq x y z
N MET A 1 19.39 6.44 -33.87
CA MET A 1 18.49 5.29 -34.09
C MET A 1 17.56 5.57 -35.26
N THR A 2 17.73 4.73 -36.29
CA THR A 2 16.97 4.45 -37.53
C THR A 2 15.70 5.25 -37.88
N ARG A 3 15.80 6.05 -38.96
CA ARG A 3 14.70 6.48 -39.84
C ARG A 3 14.24 5.32 -40.74
N LYS A 4 12.95 5.05 -40.82
CA LYS A 4 12.36 4.08 -41.77
C LYS A 4 12.11 4.75 -43.12
N LYS A 5 12.59 4.08 -44.18
CA LYS A 5 12.67 4.51 -45.57
C LYS A 5 11.29 4.57 -46.25
N THR A 6 11.09 5.60 -47.06
CA THR A 6 10.10 5.67 -48.13
C THR A 6 10.44 4.70 -49.25
N LYS A 7 9.44 4.15 -49.93
CA LYS A 7 9.61 3.49 -51.22
C LYS A 7 8.60 4.06 -52.20
N ALA A 8 9.07 5.01 -53.01
CA ALA A 8 8.42 5.43 -54.23
C ALA A 8 8.71 4.38 -55.31
N GLY A 9 7.67 3.90 -55.98
CA GLY A 9 7.76 3.08 -57.18
C GLY A 9 7.26 3.89 -58.38
N THR A 10 8.19 4.25 -59.25
CA THR A 10 7.97 4.86 -60.56
C THR A 10 7.48 3.81 -61.56
N GLY A 11 6.64 4.23 -62.51
CA GLY A 11 6.23 3.40 -63.64
C GLY A 11 5.31 4.13 -64.61
N LEU A 12 5.90 4.92 -65.50
CA LEU A 12 5.28 5.29 -66.78
C LEU A 12 5.08 4.01 -67.61
N GLY A 13 3.89 3.82 -68.20
CA GLY A 13 3.66 2.78 -69.20
C GLY A 13 2.19 2.38 -69.36
N SER A 14 1.61 2.79 -70.50
CA SER A 14 0.29 2.52 -71.07
C SER A 14 -0.94 3.05 -70.33
N SER A 15 -1.81 3.73 -71.09
CA SER A 15 -3.15 4.19 -70.70
C SER A 15 -4.04 2.99 -70.38
N LYS A 16 -3.96 2.46 -69.16
CA LYS A 16 -4.81 1.35 -68.72
C LYS A 16 -6.22 1.85 -68.49
N SER A 17 -7.15 1.54 -69.40
CA SER A 17 -8.58 1.66 -69.16
C SER A 17 -8.96 0.71 -68.02
N LYS A 18 -9.38 1.27 -66.87
CA LYS A 18 -9.93 0.46 -65.78
C LYS A 18 -11.33 0.01 -66.19
N VAL A 19 -11.47 -1.27 -66.54
CA VAL A 19 -12.77 -1.86 -66.80
C VAL A 19 -13.28 -2.49 -65.50
N ASN A 20 -14.32 -1.91 -64.90
CA ASN A 20 -14.96 -2.45 -63.70
C ASN A 20 -16.05 -3.44 -64.11
N ILE A 21 -15.68 -4.71 -64.31
CA ILE A 21 -16.62 -5.81 -64.54
C ILE A 21 -16.58 -6.72 -63.32
N THR A 22 -17.74 -6.95 -62.72
CA THR A 22 -17.89 -7.93 -61.64
C THR A 22 -18.13 -9.29 -62.27
N LEU A 23 -17.18 -10.23 -62.08
CA LEU A 23 -17.32 -11.61 -62.53
C LEU A 23 -17.92 -12.46 -61.42
N THR A 24 -18.69 -13.48 -61.79
CA THR A 24 -19.05 -14.53 -60.82
C THR A 24 -17.78 -15.27 -60.36
N PRO A 25 -17.77 -15.85 -59.15
CA PRO A 25 -16.61 -16.58 -58.65
C PRO A 25 -16.12 -17.67 -59.61
N GLU A 26 -17.05 -18.41 -60.22
CA GLU A 26 -16.79 -19.45 -61.22
C GLU A 26 -16.14 -18.90 -62.51
N ALA A 27 -16.62 -17.75 -63.00
CA ALA A 27 -16.05 -17.09 -64.18
C ALA A 27 -14.64 -16.54 -63.88
N ASN A 28 -14.40 -16.08 -62.66
CA ASN A 28 -13.07 -15.65 -62.23
C ASN A 28 -12.09 -16.84 -62.17
N ASP A 29 -12.51 -17.97 -61.60
CA ASP A 29 -11.68 -19.17 -61.46
C ASP A 29 -11.31 -19.80 -62.82
N THR A 30 -12.29 -19.91 -63.72
CA THR A 30 -12.05 -20.37 -65.11
C THR A 30 -11.05 -19.46 -65.84
N LEU A 31 -11.15 -18.15 -65.65
CA LEU A 31 -10.20 -17.22 -66.25
C LEU A 31 -8.80 -17.32 -65.65
N VAL A 32 -8.67 -17.59 -64.34
CA VAL A 32 -7.36 -17.87 -63.73
C VAL A 32 -6.71 -19.08 -64.37
N ALA A 33 -7.50 -20.14 -64.61
CA ALA A 33 -7.01 -21.37 -65.20
C ALA A 33 -6.50 -21.14 -66.63
N LEU A 34 -7.27 -20.45 -67.47
CA LEU A 34 -6.89 -20.13 -68.86
C LEU A 34 -5.68 -19.20 -68.95
N ALA A 35 -5.59 -18.20 -68.07
CA ALA A 35 -4.42 -17.33 -68.01
C ALA A 35 -3.14 -18.13 -67.63
N LYS A 36 -3.28 -19.13 -66.75
CA LYS A 36 -2.16 -19.99 -66.35
C LYS A 36 -1.72 -20.94 -67.46
N GLU A 37 -2.65 -21.50 -68.24
CA GLU A 37 -2.34 -22.36 -69.40
C GLU A 37 -1.62 -21.60 -70.52
N THR A 38 -1.93 -20.31 -70.71
CA THR A 38 -1.26 -19.45 -71.69
C THR A 38 0.04 -18.82 -71.19
N GLY A 39 0.39 -19.03 -69.91
CA GLY A 39 1.58 -18.43 -69.30
C GLY A 39 1.50 -16.91 -69.10
N LEU A 40 0.30 -16.32 -69.17
CA LEU A 40 0.05 -14.89 -69.05
C LEU A 40 -0.49 -14.54 -67.66
N SER A 41 -0.28 -13.29 -67.22
CA SER A 41 -0.97 -12.79 -66.02
C SER A 41 -2.44 -12.53 -66.35
N LYS A 42 -3.34 -12.65 -65.36
CA LYS A 42 -4.79 -12.45 -65.57
C LYS A 42 -5.12 -11.14 -66.30
N SER A 43 -4.48 -10.04 -65.89
CA SER A 43 -4.70 -8.73 -66.50
C SER A 43 -4.20 -8.67 -67.94
N LYS A 44 -3.08 -9.32 -68.25
CA LYS A 44 -2.53 -9.34 -69.61
C LYS A 44 -3.34 -10.25 -70.54
N PHE A 45 -3.79 -11.39 -70.04
CA PHE A 45 -4.70 -12.28 -70.75
C PHE A 45 -6.01 -11.58 -71.12
N PHE A 46 -6.60 -10.84 -70.18
CA PHE A 46 -7.78 -10.01 -70.45
C PHE A 46 -7.53 -8.90 -71.48
N GLU A 47 -6.40 -8.23 -71.40
CA GLU A 47 -6.03 -7.17 -72.35
C GLU A 47 -5.85 -7.74 -73.77
N GLU A 48 -5.21 -8.91 -73.90
CA GLU A 48 -5.05 -9.59 -75.19
C GLU A 48 -6.37 -10.14 -75.76
N ILE A 49 -7.36 -10.47 -74.93
CA ILE A 49 -8.73 -10.76 -75.40
C ILE A 49 -9.41 -9.49 -75.92
N LEU A 50 -9.31 -8.37 -75.18
CA LEU A 50 -9.97 -7.11 -75.56
C LEU A 50 -9.37 -6.48 -76.83
N VAL A 51 -8.07 -6.64 -77.03
CA VAL A 51 -7.37 -6.17 -78.25
C VAL A 51 -7.58 -7.14 -79.42
N GLY A 52 -8.18 -8.32 -79.20
CA GLY A 52 -8.48 -9.32 -80.23
C GLY A 52 -7.30 -10.22 -80.60
N SER A 53 -6.21 -10.18 -79.83
CA SER A 53 -5.02 -11.03 -80.01
C SER A 53 -5.29 -12.48 -79.62
N ILE A 54 -6.26 -12.71 -78.72
CA ILE A 54 -6.71 -14.03 -78.27
C ILE A 54 -8.17 -14.19 -78.63
N VAL A 55 -8.48 -15.22 -79.43
CA VAL A 55 -9.85 -15.59 -79.78
C VAL A 55 -10.29 -16.74 -78.89
N ILE A 56 -11.31 -16.52 -78.06
CA ILE A 56 -11.94 -17.58 -77.29
C ILE A 56 -12.94 -18.31 -78.20
N ASN A 57 -12.52 -19.44 -78.77
CA ASN A 57 -13.40 -20.29 -79.56
C ASN A 57 -13.90 -21.46 -78.68
N SER A 58 -15.15 -21.39 -78.24
CA SER A 58 -15.81 -22.52 -77.58
C SER A 58 -16.59 -23.31 -78.62
N GLN A 59 -16.37 -24.63 -78.68
CA GLN A 59 -17.08 -25.54 -79.60
C GLN A 59 -18.60 -25.60 -79.30
N ASN A 60 -19.02 -25.10 -78.14
CA ASN A 60 -20.41 -25.10 -77.66
C ASN A 60 -20.98 -23.68 -77.46
N ALA A 61 -20.40 -22.64 -78.07
CA ALA A 61 -20.96 -21.29 -77.98
C ALA A 61 -22.13 -21.11 -78.96
N GLU A 62 -23.32 -20.81 -78.43
CA GLU A 62 -24.52 -20.52 -79.22
C GLU A 62 -24.45 -19.16 -79.96
N THR A 63 -23.53 -18.27 -79.56
CA THR A 63 -23.38 -16.93 -80.14
C THR A 63 -21.92 -16.63 -80.43
N LYS A 64 -21.63 -16.31 -81.70
CA LYS A 64 -20.31 -15.87 -82.17
C LYS A 64 -20.30 -14.34 -82.24
N VAL A 65 -19.69 -13.68 -81.27
CA VAL A 65 -19.54 -12.22 -81.29
C VAL A 65 -18.21 -11.87 -81.94
N ILE A 66 -18.27 -11.37 -83.18
CA ILE A 66 -17.12 -10.77 -83.87
C ILE A 66 -17.27 -9.26 -83.72
N LEU A 67 -16.38 -8.63 -82.94
CA LEU A 67 -16.34 -7.18 -82.82
C LEU A 67 -15.58 -6.60 -84.01
N ASN A 68 -16.30 -6.30 -85.10
CA ASN A 68 -15.79 -5.45 -86.17
C ASN A 68 -16.17 -4.00 -85.85
N ASN A 69 -15.20 -3.14 -85.55
CA ASN A 69 -15.41 -1.71 -85.44
C ASN A 69 -15.57 -1.10 -86.84
N GLN A 70 -16.81 -0.85 -87.29
CA GLN A 70 -17.13 0.16 -88.31
C GLN A 70 -18.52 0.78 -88.04
N ASP A 71 -18.53 2.12 -87.88
CA ASP A 71 -19.69 3.02 -87.78
C ASP A 71 -20.59 2.97 -89.04
N GLY A 72 -21.92 3.17 -88.88
CA GLY A 72 -22.80 3.54 -89.99
C GLY A 72 -24.30 3.34 -89.77
N ASP A 73 -25.04 4.45 -89.64
CA ASP A 73 -26.51 4.63 -89.63
C ASP A 73 -27.29 3.82 -90.67
N GLN A 74 -28.52 3.37 -90.36
CA GLN A 74 -29.67 3.42 -91.29
C GLN A 74 -31.04 3.57 -90.59
N LYS A 75 -31.70 4.70 -90.89
CA LYS A 75 -33.13 4.99 -90.73
C LYS A 75 -33.96 4.22 -91.77
N PHE A 76 -35.19 3.80 -91.42
CA PHE A 76 -36.24 3.52 -92.39
C PHE A 76 -37.61 4.03 -91.91
N SER A 77 -38.34 4.64 -92.84
CA SER A 77 -39.71 5.19 -92.71
C SER A 77 -40.50 4.83 -93.97
N VAL A 78 -41.77 4.41 -93.84
CA VAL A 78 -42.78 4.28 -94.93
C VAL A 78 -44.17 4.38 -94.27
N ALA A 79 -45.05 5.37 -94.47
CA ALA A 79 -45.73 5.98 -95.64
C ALA A 79 -47.01 5.23 -96.08
N LYS A 80 -48.15 5.96 -96.03
CA LYS A 80 -49.51 5.62 -96.48
C LYS A 80 -49.67 5.80 -98.01
N LEU A 81 -50.62 5.07 -98.60
CA LEU A 81 -51.23 5.19 -99.94
C LEU A 81 -52.75 4.92 -99.70
N ASP A 82 -53.77 5.74 -99.96
CA ASP A 82 -54.17 6.56 -101.14
C ASP A 82 -54.14 5.75 -102.45
N ASP A 83 -55.12 5.74 -103.34
CA ASP A 83 -56.49 6.27 -103.42
C ASP A 83 -57.14 5.55 -104.65
N SER A 84 -58.46 5.63 -104.80
CA SER A 84 -59.23 5.65 -106.06
C SER A 84 -58.94 4.69 -107.23
N ASP A 85 -59.96 3.97 -107.72
CA ASP A 85 -60.59 4.28 -109.02
C ASP A 85 -61.66 3.25 -109.44
N GLU A 86 -62.84 3.78 -109.79
CA GLU A 86 -63.94 3.10 -110.47
C GLU A 86 -63.61 2.83 -111.95
N HIS A 87 -64.04 1.68 -112.50
CA HIS A 87 -64.74 1.65 -113.80
C HIS A 87 -65.45 0.32 -114.16
N SER A 88 -66.77 0.45 -114.25
CA SER A 88 -67.77 -0.11 -115.19
C SER A 88 -67.60 -1.47 -115.93
N MET A 89 -68.68 -2.26 -115.75
CA MET A 89 -69.52 -2.92 -116.78
C MET A 89 -68.95 -4.07 -117.63
N LYS A 90 -69.46 -5.28 -117.35
CA LYS A 90 -70.06 -6.17 -118.38
C LYS A 90 -71.03 -7.15 -117.73
N GLU A 91 -72.31 -7.03 -118.11
CA GLU A 91 -73.38 -7.98 -117.76
C GLU A 91 -73.01 -9.38 -118.25
N SER A 92 -72.85 -10.32 -117.31
CA SER A 92 -72.90 -11.75 -117.55
C SER A 92 -73.25 -12.45 -116.23
N ASP A 93 -74.36 -13.17 -116.24
CA ASP A 93 -74.65 -14.32 -115.39
C ASP A 93 -74.85 -14.07 -113.87
N SER A 94 -76.03 -13.55 -113.51
CA SER A 94 -76.50 -13.36 -112.14
C SER A 94 -76.58 -14.65 -111.30
N GLY A 95 -76.47 -15.83 -111.90
CA GLY A 95 -76.46 -17.13 -111.21
C GLY A 95 -75.11 -17.51 -110.60
N SER A 96 -73.99 -17.19 -111.26
CA SER A 96 -72.64 -17.52 -110.77
C SER A 96 -72.16 -16.56 -109.68
N ILE A 97 -72.54 -15.28 -109.78
CA ILE A 97 -72.29 -14.24 -108.76
C ILE A 97 -73.02 -14.55 -107.44
N SER A 98 -74.19 -15.20 -107.50
CA SER A 98 -74.97 -15.55 -106.31
C SER A 98 -74.32 -16.65 -105.45
N LEU A 99 -73.59 -17.58 -106.05
CA LEU A 99 -72.93 -18.69 -105.33
C LEU A 99 -71.63 -18.22 -104.67
N GLU A 100 -70.87 -17.36 -105.36
CA GLU A 100 -69.63 -16.78 -104.87
C GLU A 100 -69.90 -15.78 -103.73
N ASN A 101 -70.97 -14.99 -103.83
CA ASN A 101 -71.45 -14.14 -102.72
C ASN A 101 -71.86 -14.94 -101.48
N ASN A 102 -72.50 -16.11 -101.63
CA ASN A 102 -72.88 -16.95 -100.51
C ASN A 102 -71.66 -17.56 -99.80
N ALA A 103 -70.65 -18.01 -100.55
CA ALA A 103 -69.40 -18.53 -99.99
C ALA A 103 -68.62 -17.43 -99.23
N ILE A 104 -68.55 -16.23 -99.79
CA ILE A 104 -67.96 -15.05 -99.14
C ILE A 104 -68.73 -14.70 -97.85
N GLU A 105 -70.06 -14.79 -97.86
CA GLU A 105 -70.89 -14.51 -96.69
C GLU A 105 -70.68 -15.54 -95.57
N GLN A 106 -70.47 -16.82 -95.89
CA GLN A 106 -70.07 -17.84 -94.93
C GLN A 106 -68.66 -17.63 -94.37
N GLU A 107 -67.70 -17.25 -95.21
CA GLU A 107 -66.33 -16.90 -94.83
C GLU A 107 -66.32 -15.70 -93.86
N ILE A 108 -67.06 -14.63 -94.19
CA ILE A 108 -67.23 -13.45 -93.32
C ILE A 108 -67.80 -13.86 -91.96
N LYS A 109 -68.82 -14.72 -91.95
CA LYS A 109 -69.43 -15.20 -90.69
C LYS A 109 -68.45 -16.03 -89.86
N SER A 110 -67.62 -16.86 -90.49
CA SER A 110 -66.57 -17.64 -89.82
C SER A 110 -65.48 -16.73 -89.24
N GLN A 111 -65.01 -15.75 -90.02
CA GLN A 111 -64.02 -14.78 -89.57
C GLN A 111 -64.55 -13.90 -88.44
N GLN A 112 -65.82 -13.49 -88.48
CA GLN A 112 -66.49 -12.76 -87.39
C GLN A 112 -66.53 -13.59 -86.09
N GLN A 113 -66.84 -14.88 -86.18
CA GLN A 113 -66.79 -15.79 -85.02
C GLN A 113 -65.36 -15.91 -84.47
N LYS A 114 -64.36 -15.99 -85.35
CA LYS A 114 -62.95 -16.06 -84.94
C LYS A 114 -62.48 -14.78 -84.26
N ILE A 115 -62.89 -13.62 -84.77
CA ILE A 115 -62.61 -12.31 -84.17
C ILE A 115 -63.23 -12.24 -82.78
N ALA A 116 -64.51 -12.61 -82.62
CA ALA A 116 -65.17 -12.62 -81.33
C ALA A 116 -64.48 -13.54 -80.31
N GLU A 117 -64.00 -14.72 -80.74
CA GLU A 117 -63.25 -15.64 -79.89
C GLU A 117 -61.87 -15.09 -79.49
N LEU A 118 -61.15 -14.47 -80.42
CA LEU A 118 -59.88 -13.80 -80.14
C LEU A 118 -60.06 -12.60 -79.20
N GLU A 119 -61.11 -11.81 -79.38
CA GLU A 119 -61.47 -10.70 -78.48
C GLU A 119 -61.74 -11.21 -77.05
N ALA A 120 -62.47 -12.33 -76.92
CA ALA A 120 -62.69 -12.97 -75.63
C ALA A 120 -61.38 -13.47 -74.99
N GLN A 121 -60.47 -14.05 -75.77
CA GLN A 121 -59.14 -14.47 -75.29
C GLN A 121 -58.28 -13.27 -74.87
N ILE A 122 -58.30 -12.17 -75.63
CA ILE A 122 -57.58 -10.93 -75.30
C ILE A 122 -58.10 -10.36 -73.98
N ASN A 123 -59.43 -10.31 -73.79
CA ASN A 123 -60.01 -9.83 -72.53
C ASN A 123 -59.59 -10.71 -71.34
N LYS A 124 -59.61 -12.04 -71.50
CA LYS A 124 -59.14 -12.96 -70.45
C LYS A 124 -57.65 -12.79 -70.14
N GLN A 125 -56.81 -12.57 -71.15
CA GLN A 125 -55.38 -12.29 -70.95
C GLN A 125 -55.16 -10.93 -70.25
N LYS A 126 -55.96 -9.92 -70.60
CA LYS A 126 -55.92 -8.60 -69.98
C LYS A 126 -56.25 -8.67 -68.48
N ASP A 127 -57.28 -9.42 -68.12
CA ASP A 127 -57.63 -9.66 -66.71
C ASP A 127 -56.51 -10.39 -65.97
N LEU A 128 -55.93 -11.44 -66.58
CA LEU A 128 -54.81 -12.16 -65.99
C LEU A 128 -53.56 -11.28 -65.79
N VAL A 129 -53.27 -10.36 -66.72
CA VAL A 129 -52.19 -9.39 -66.58
C VAL A 129 -52.48 -8.41 -65.45
N ALA A 130 -53.71 -7.93 -65.32
CA ALA A 130 -54.11 -7.05 -64.24
C ALA A 130 -53.98 -7.73 -62.86
N ASP A 131 -54.39 -9.00 -62.74
CA ASP A 131 -54.26 -9.78 -61.51
C ASP A 131 -52.79 -10.05 -61.15
N LYS A 132 -51.95 -10.40 -62.14
CA LYS A 132 -50.51 -10.55 -61.93
C LYS A 132 -49.82 -9.24 -61.55
N SER A 133 -50.25 -8.11 -62.10
CA SER A 133 -49.74 -6.78 -61.72
C SER A 133 -50.01 -6.50 -60.25
N LYS A 134 -51.24 -6.72 -59.79
CA LYS A 134 -51.60 -6.56 -58.37
C LYS A 134 -50.82 -7.51 -57.47
N ALA A 135 -50.67 -8.77 -57.86
CA ALA A 135 -49.88 -9.74 -57.10
C ALA A 135 -48.40 -9.33 -57.00
N ASN A 136 -47.82 -8.76 -58.05
CA ASN A 136 -46.46 -8.21 -58.01
C ASN A 136 -46.35 -7.00 -57.10
N GLU A 137 -47.30 -6.06 -57.15
CA GLU A 137 -47.35 -4.91 -56.24
C GLU A 137 -47.44 -5.35 -54.76
N ASP A 138 -48.25 -6.37 -54.47
CA ASP A 138 -48.37 -6.95 -53.13
C ASP A 138 -47.06 -7.62 -52.68
N LEU A 139 -46.40 -8.37 -53.56
CA LEU A 139 -45.11 -9.00 -53.27
C LEU A 139 -44.00 -7.97 -53.06
N GLU A 140 -43.96 -6.90 -53.84
CA GLU A 140 -43.03 -5.77 -53.65
C GLU A 140 -43.25 -5.11 -52.28
N SER A 141 -44.50 -4.87 -51.90
CA SER A 141 -44.84 -4.33 -50.57
C SER A 141 -44.40 -5.26 -49.43
N GLN A 142 -44.60 -6.57 -49.58
CA GLN A 142 -44.14 -7.55 -48.59
C GLN A 142 -42.62 -7.59 -48.48
N LEU A 143 -41.91 -7.53 -49.62
CA LEU A 143 -40.46 -7.54 -49.68
C LEU A 143 -39.87 -6.29 -49.01
N GLU A 144 -40.46 -5.11 -49.23
CA GLU A 144 -40.05 -3.88 -48.57
C GLU A 144 -40.25 -3.96 -47.04
N LYS A 145 -41.38 -4.50 -46.58
CA LYS A 145 -41.64 -4.73 -45.14
C LYS A 145 -40.60 -5.66 -44.53
N GLN A 146 -40.27 -6.77 -45.20
CA GLN A 146 -39.25 -7.71 -44.74
C GLN A 146 -37.85 -7.08 -44.70
N GLN A 147 -37.47 -6.30 -45.72
CA GLN A 147 -36.20 -5.57 -45.72
C GLN A 147 -36.09 -4.59 -44.54
N ASN A 148 -37.18 -3.90 -44.21
CA ASN A 148 -37.21 -2.99 -43.06
C ASN A 148 -37.14 -3.74 -41.72
N GLN A 149 -37.76 -4.92 -41.62
CA GLN A 149 -37.60 -5.79 -40.45
C GLN A 149 -36.15 -6.27 -40.29
N VAL A 150 -35.50 -6.72 -41.37
CA VAL A 150 -34.09 -7.16 -41.34
C VAL A 150 -33.17 -6.02 -40.89
N LYS A 151 -33.35 -4.81 -41.42
CA LYS A 151 -32.59 -3.63 -40.98
C LYS A 151 -32.78 -3.32 -39.49
N THR A 152 -33.99 -3.52 -38.98
CA THR A 152 -34.31 -3.30 -37.56
C THR A 152 -33.65 -4.33 -36.67
N ILE A 153 -33.74 -5.61 -37.03
CA ILE A 153 -33.08 -6.71 -36.31
C ILE A 153 -31.56 -6.53 -36.31
N GLN A 154 -30.96 -6.11 -37.43
CA GLN A 154 -29.52 -5.86 -37.51
C GLN A 154 -29.10 -4.76 -36.53
N ARG A 155 -29.85 -3.65 -36.44
CA ARG A 155 -29.56 -2.59 -35.45
C ARG A 155 -29.66 -3.08 -34.02
N GLN A 156 -30.69 -3.88 -33.70
CA GLN A 156 -30.85 -4.46 -32.37
C GLN A 156 -29.69 -5.40 -32.02
N LEU A 157 -29.20 -6.17 -32.99
CA LEU A 157 -28.04 -7.05 -32.82
C LEU A 157 -26.78 -6.23 -32.51
N ASP A 158 -26.51 -5.18 -33.28
CA ASP A 158 -25.34 -4.31 -33.08
C ASP A 158 -25.38 -3.62 -31.69
N GLU A 159 -26.57 -3.21 -31.24
CA GLU A 159 -26.79 -2.62 -29.92
C GLU A 159 -26.57 -3.63 -28.79
N LYS A 160 -27.06 -4.87 -28.97
CA LYS A 160 -26.85 -5.96 -28.01
C LYS A 160 -25.38 -6.38 -27.94
N ASP A 161 -24.68 -6.45 -29.07
CA ASP A 161 -23.24 -6.71 -29.12
C ASP A 161 -22.44 -5.63 -28.38
N SER A 162 -22.85 -4.37 -28.52
CA SER A 162 -22.24 -3.25 -27.79
C SER A 162 -22.49 -3.34 -26.28
N GLN A 163 -23.70 -3.72 -25.86
CA GLN A 163 -24.04 -3.96 -24.45
C GLN A 163 -23.22 -5.13 -23.87
N ILE A 164 -23.09 -6.24 -24.62
CA ILE A 164 -22.29 -7.40 -24.20
C ILE A 164 -20.83 -7.00 -23.98
N LYS A 165 -20.21 -6.28 -24.93
CA LYS A 165 -18.82 -5.80 -24.78
C LYS A 165 -18.62 -4.90 -23.56
N SER A 166 -19.61 -4.06 -23.24
CA SER A 166 -19.56 -3.23 -22.03
C SER A 166 -19.62 -4.09 -20.77
N LEU A 167 -20.57 -5.03 -20.71
CA LEU A 167 -20.74 -5.92 -19.57
C LEU A 167 -19.51 -6.82 -19.37
N GLU A 168 -18.89 -7.33 -20.44
CA GLU A 168 -17.64 -8.10 -20.35
C GLU A 168 -16.50 -7.26 -19.77
N LYS A 169 -16.39 -5.99 -20.15
CA LYS A 169 -15.40 -5.06 -19.59
C LYS A 169 -15.67 -4.80 -18.11
N ASP A 170 -16.91 -4.58 -17.72
CA ASP A 170 -17.29 -4.34 -16.33
C ASP A 170 -17.06 -5.58 -15.47
N LEU A 171 -17.38 -6.77 -15.97
CA LEU A 171 -17.13 -8.05 -15.30
C LEU A 171 -15.62 -8.32 -15.16
N LYS A 172 -14.81 -7.99 -16.17
CA LYS A 172 -13.35 -8.06 -16.08
C LYS A 172 -12.78 -7.07 -15.05
N ASN A 173 -13.35 -5.88 -14.92
CA ASN A 173 -12.93 -4.90 -13.92
C ASN A 173 -13.36 -5.31 -12.50
N ALA A 174 -14.57 -5.83 -12.34
CA ALA A 174 -15.06 -6.33 -11.04
C ALA A 174 -14.31 -7.59 -10.58
N SER A 175 -13.99 -8.50 -11.52
CA SER A 175 -13.17 -9.70 -11.22
C SER A 175 -11.68 -9.40 -11.05
N ALA A 176 -11.20 -8.27 -11.58
CA ALA A 176 -9.89 -7.71 -11.21
C ALA A 176 -9.98 -7.17 -9.78
N ASN A 177 -9.96 -8.10 -8.83
CA ASN A 177 -10.15 -7.98 -7.39
C ASN A 177 -9.01 -7.18 -6.69
N LYS A 178 -8.44 -6.18 -7.37
CA LYS A 178 -7.30 -5.38 -6.92
C LYS A 178 -7.56 -4.70 -5.59
N GLU A 179 -8.81 -4.31 -5.34
CA GLU A 179 -9.21 -3.71 -4.06
C GLU A 179 -9.13 -4.73 -2.92
N ASN A 180 -9.61 -5.96 -3.12
CA ASN A 180 -9.43 -7.04 -2.14
C ASN A 180 -7.96 -7.42 -1.95
N ASP A 181 -7.16 -7.45 -3.02
CA ASP A 181 -5.72 -7.73 -2.89
C ASP A 181 -5.01 -6.64 -2.08
N ASN A 182 -5.35 -5.37 -2.33
CA ASN A 182 -4.83 -4.24 -1.57
C ASN A 182 -5.26 -4.31 -0.10
N LEU A 183 -6.55 -4.50 0.17
CA LEU A 183 -7.07 -4.65 1.52
C LEU A 183 -6.46 -5.84 2.24
N ASN A 184 -6.27 -6.97 1.56
CA ASN A 184 -5.65 -8.16 2.15
C ASN A 184 -4.17 -7.92 2.48
N ASN A 185 -3.45 -7.17 1.63
CA ASN A 185 -2.07 -6.77 1.93
C ASN A 185 -2.00 -5.76 3.09
N GLU A 186 -2.94 -4.82 3.17
CA GLU A 186 -3.05 -3.88 4.28
C GLU A 186 -3.35 -4.61 5.60
N VAL A 187 -4.31 -5.54 5.59
CA VAL A 187 -4.63 -6.39 6.75
C VAL A 187 -3.41 -7.20 7.20
N LYS A 188 -2.64 -7.78 6.27
CA LYS A 188 -1.40 -8.49 6.61
C LYS A 188 -0.35 -7.56 7.22
N GLY A 189 -0.21 -6.34 6.71
CA GLY A 189 0.68 -5.32 7.26
C GLY A 189 0.29 -4.97 8.70
N LEU A 190 -0.99 -4.66 8.92
CA LEU A 190 -1.53 -4.34 10.25
C LEU A 190 -1.37 -5.51 11.24
N GLN A 191 -1.57 -6.76 10.78
CA GLN A 191 -1.34 -7.95 11.61
C GLN A 191 0.14 -8.10 12.02
N GLN A 192 1.08 -7.81 11.11
CA GLN A 192 2.50 -7.82 11.43
C GLN A 192 2.86 -6.74 12.45
N ASP A 193 2.33 -5.54 12.29
CA ASP A 193 2.62 -4.44 13.21
C ASP A 193 1.99 -4.65 14.58
N LEU A 194 0.79 -5.26 14.64
CA LEU A 194 0.17 -5.70 15.89
C LEU A 194 1.06 -6.74 16.60
N SER A 195 1.59 -7.73 15.88
CA SER A 195 2.50 -8.72 16.46
C SER A 195 3.77 -8.10 17.04
N LYS A 196 4.38 -7.12 16.34
CA LYS A 196 5.57 -6.41 16.84
C LYS A 196 5.25 -5.58 18.09
N ALA A 197 4.07 -4.95 18.12
CA ALA A 197 3.62 -4.18 19.27
C ALA A 197 3.42 -5.09 20.50
N ASP A 198 2.79 -6.25 20.33
CA ASP A 198 2.63 -7.25 21.40
C ASP A 198 3.97 -7.74 21.95
N ASP A 199 4.94 -8.04 21.09
CA ASP A 199 6.28 -8.44 21.53
C ASP A 199 6.99 -7.33 22.30
N ARG A 200 6.79 -6.06 21.88
CA ARG A 200 7.34 -4.90 22.59
C ARG A 200 6.70 -4.73 23.97
N ILE A 201 5.39 -4.93 24.08
CA ILE A 201 4.65 -4.88 25.36
C ILE A 201 5.21 -5.93 26.32
N LYS A 202 5.29 -7.20 25.89
CA LYS A 202 5.83 -8.30 26.72
C LYS A 202 7.26 -8.01 27.21
N SER A 203 8.09 -7.43 26.34
CA SER A 203 9.45 -7.03 26.71
C SER A 203 9.47 -5.92 27.77
N LEU A 204 8.57 -4.94 27.67
CA LEU A 204 8.45 -3.86 28.64
C LEU A 204 7.88 -4.36 29.97
N GLU A 205 6.87 -5.22 29.95
CA GLU A 205 6.30 -5.85 31.15
C GLU A 205 7.38 -6.62 31.93
N LYS A 206 8.21 -7.40 31.22
CA LYS A 206 9.34 -8.08 31.86
C LYS A 206 10.32 -7.10 32.52
N LYS A 207 10.68 -6.01 31.82
CA LYS A 207 11.58 -4.98 32.38
C LYS A 207 10.99 -4.29 33.61
N ILE A 208 9.68 -4.04 33.62
CA ILE A 208 8.99 -3.46 34.79
C ILE A 208 9.10 -4.42 35.97
N SER A 209 8.80 -5.71 35.77
CA SER A 209 8.91 -6.72 36.82
C SER A 209 10.34 -6.86 37.36
N ASP A 210 11.35 -6.85 36.49
CA ASP A 210 12.77 -6.89 36.89
C ASP A 210 13.14 -5.64 37.74
N LEU A 211 12.64 -4.45 37.36
CA LEU A 211 12.88 -3.20 38.10
C LEU A 211 12.16 -3.17 39.45
N GLU A 212 10.93 -3.66 39.53
CA GLU A 212 10.17 -3.78 40.78
C GLU A 212 10.88 -4.71 41.79
N SER A 213 11.42 -5.83 41.30
CA SER A 213 12.24 -6.72 42.11
C SER A 213 13.51 -6.03 42.61
N LEU A 214 14.19 -5.26 41.76
CA LEU A 214 15.40 -4.51 42.14
C LEU A 214 15.11 -3.43 43.18
N ILE A 215 13.99 -2.71 43.03
CA ILE A 215 13.54 -1.71 44.02
C ILE A 215 13.31 -2.38 45.37
N THR A 216 12.58 -3.50 45.39
CA THR A 216 12.31 -4.26 46.62
C THR A 216 13.60 -4.73 47.30
N GLU A 217 14.58 -5.21 46.53
CA GLU A 217 15.89 -5.60 47.06
C GLU A 217 16.64 -4.40 47.66
N LYS A 218 16.62 -3.25 46.97
CA LYS A 218 17.30 -2.04 47.43
C LYS A 218 16.64 -1.46 48.68
N ASP A 219 15.32 -1.47 48.77
CA ASP A 219 14.60 -1.04 49.96
C ASP A 219 14.93 -1.92 51.17
N ALA A 220 15.04 -3.23 50.99
CA ALA A 220 15.48 -4.14 52.06
C ALA A 220 16.94 -3.87 52.49
N GLN A 221 17.83 -3.57 51.55
CA GLN A 221 19.21 -3.18 51.85
C GLN A 221 19.26 -1.86 52.63
N ILE A 222 18.46 -0.87 52.25
CA ILE A 222 18.34 0.41 52.96
C ILE A 222 17.87 0.19 54.39
N GLN A 223 16.79 -0.57 54.60
CA GLN A 223 16.29 -0.89 55.96
C GLN A 223 17.34 -1.58 56.81
N THR A 224 18.12 -2.49 56.23
CA THR A 224 19.20 -3.19 56.95
C THR A 224 20.27 -2.20 57.40
N LEU A 225 20.74 -1.33 56.49
CA LEU A 225 21.74 -0.31 56.80
C LEU A 225 21.22 0.71 57.83
N GLU A 226 19.96 1.12 57.75
CA GLU A 226 19.33 2.01 58.73
C GLU A 226 19.32 1.39 60.14
N ASN A 227 19.02 0.09 60.23
CA ASN A 227 19.07 -0.66 61.48
C ASN A 227 20.49 -0.79 62.03
N GLU A 228 21.47 -1.09 61.17
CA GLU A 228 22.89 -1.17 61.57
C GLU A 228 23.41 0.18 62.08
N VAL A 229 23.10 1.27 61.40
CA VAL A 229 23.50 2.62 61.83
C VAL A 229 22.84 3.00 63.16
N SER A 230 21.56 2.67 63.33
CA SER A 230 20.81 3.00 64.56
C SER A 230 21.32 2.19 65.75
N SER A 231 21.53 0.89 65.58
CA SER A 231 22.06 0.00 66.63
C SER A 231 23.52 0.35 66.97
N GLY A 232 24.38 0.56 65.98
CA GLY A 232 25.77 0.94 66.20
C GLY A 232 25.93 2.26 66.96
N LYS A 233 25.13 3.28 66.62
CA LYS A 233 25.13 4.56 67.37
C LYS A 233 24.68 4.39 68.82
N ASN A 234 23.63 3.60 69.06
CA ASN A 234 23.12 3.38 70.40
C ASN A 234 24.12 2.59 71.25
N ASN A 235 24.67 1.50 70.72
CA ASN A 235 25.63 0.68 71.44
C ASN A 235 26.90 1.48 71.78
N ASN A 236 27.47 2.22 70.82
CA ASN A 236 28.65 3.05 71.09
C ASN A 236 28.36 4.14 72.13
N ASN A 237 27.18 4.78 72.10
CA ASN A 237 26.83 5.79 73.08
C ASN A 237 26.67 5.21 74.50
N GLU A 238 26.05 4.04 74.63
CA GLU A 238 25.91 3.37 75.93
C GLU A 238 27.27 2.89 76.45
N GLU A 239 28.14 2.34 75.59
CA GLU A 239 29.50 1.96 75.96
C GLU A 239 30.32 3.18 76.40
N LEU A 240 30.32 4.27 75.63
CA LEU A 240 31.02 5.51 75.98
C LEU A 240 30.50 6.10 77.30
N LYS A 241 29.19 6.07 77.51
CA LYS A 241 28.57 6.55 78.76
C LYS A 241 29.03 5.71 79.95
N SER A 242 29.04 4.39 79.83
CA SER A 242 29.52 3.48 80.88
C SER A 242 31.00 3.73 81.21
N VAL A 243 31.85 3.94 80.19
CA VAL A 243 33.27 4.28 80.39
C VAL A 243 33.43 5.62 81.11
N ILE A 244 32.65 6.64 80.75
CA ILE A 244 32.68 7.95 81.40
C ILE A 244 32.26 7.83 82.88
N GLU A 245 31.21 7.07 83.17
CA GLU A 245 30.75 6.84 84.54
C GLU A 245 31.82 6.15 85.40
N ALA A 246 32.45 5.10 84.87
CA ALA A 246 33.54 4.40 85.56
C ALA A 246 34.76 5.31 85.82
N GLN A 247 35.17 6.10 84.83
CA GLN A 247 36.27 7.06 84.98
C GLN A 247 35.93 8.16 86.00
N GLN A 248 34.67 8.60 86.03
CA GLN A 248 34.20 9.61 86.98
C GLN A 248 34.25 9.08 88.42
N GLU A 249 33.90 7.80 88.62
CA GLU A 249 34.02 7.12 89.90
C GLU A 249 35.48 6.98 90.34
N GLU A 250 36.37 6.58 89.42
CA GLU A 250 37.80 6.46 89.69
C GLU A 250 38.42 7.82 90.08
N ILE A 251 38.10 8.90 89.36
CA ILE A 251 38.52 10.27 89.69
C ILE A 251 38.03 10.68 91.07
N ASN A 252 36.78 10.37 91.41
CA ASN A 252 36.21 10.68 92.73
C ASN A 252 36.95 9.93 93.84
N ASN A 253 37.30 8.66 93.61
CA ASN A 253 38.09 7.86 94.54
C ASN A 253 39.48 8.46 94.75
N TYR A 254 40.21 8.79 93.68
CA TYR A 254 41.52 9.44 93.80
C TYR A 254 41.45 10.80 94.51
N ARG A 255 40.41 11.60 94.26
CA ARG A 255 40.18 12.87 94.97
C ARG A 255 39.99 12.66 96.48
N GLN A 256 39.24 11.64 96.88
CA GLN A 256 39.06 11.30 98.30
C GLN A 256 40.37 10.84 98.93
N GLN A 257 41.11 9.95 98.28
CA GLN A 257 42.42 9.50 98.76
C GLN A 257 43.41 10.67 98.93
N LEU A 258 43.47 11.58 97.96
CA LEU A 258 44.30 12.79 98.04
C LEU A 258 43.89 13.68 99.21
N ALA A 259 42.59 13.89 99.43
CA ALA A 259 42.08 14.67 100.56
C ALA A 259 42.49 14.04 101.91
N THR A 260 42.35 12.72 102.05
CA THR A 260 42.80 12.00 103.25
C THR A 260 44.30 12.12 103.45
N LYS A 261 45.11 11.96 102.40
CA LYS A 261 46.58 12.10 102.49
C LYS A 261 47.01 13.50 102.89
N GLU A 262 46.32 14.53 102.41
CA GLU A 262 46.62 15.91 102.83
C GLU A 262 46.24 16.14 104.31
N GLN A 263 45.11 15.59 104.77
CA GLN A 263 44.75 15.63 106.20
C GLN A 263 45.78 14.92 107.09
N GLU A 264 46.22 13.72 106.69
CA GLU A 264 47.26 12.95 107.39
C GLU A 264 48.57 13.75 107.49
N LYS A 265 49.00 14.37 106.38
CA LYS A 265 50.21 15.21 106.32
C LYS A 265 50.11 16.42 107.23
N VAL A 266 48.97 17.11 107.25
CA VAL A 266 48.72 18.25 108.16
C VAL A 266 48.77 17.79 109.62
N ALA A 267 48.10 16.69 109.95
CA ALA A 267 48.11 16.13 111.30
C ALA A 267 49.51 15.71 111.76
N LEU A 268 50.30 15.09 110.88
CA LEU A 268 51.68 14.70 111.16
C LEU A 268 52.57 15.93 111.40
N SER A 269 52.44 16.96 110.57
CA SER A 269 53.17 18.23 110.70
C SER A 269 52.85 18.93 112.03
N GLN A 270 51.57 19.00 112.39
CA GLN A 270 51.12 19.54 113.68
C GLN A 270 51.68 18.73 114.86
N SER A 271 51.58 17.40 114.80
CA SER A 271 52.14 16.51 115.84
C SER A 271 53.64 16.72 116.03
N TYR A 272 54.39 16.84 114.93
CA TYR A 272 55.82 17.11 114.97
C TYR A 272 56.12 18.47 115.60
N ALA A 273 55.41 19.53 115.20
CA ALA A 273 55.55 20.86 115.80
C ALA A 273 55.24 20.85 117.30
N THR A 274 54.18 20.16 117.74
CA THR A 274 53.83 20.01 119.16
C THR A 274 54.93 19.26 119.93
N LYS A 275 55.45 18.15 119.38
CA LYS A 275 56.55 17.40 120.00
C LYS A 275 57.83 18.23 120.11
N GLN A 276 58.18 18.99 119.08
CA GLN A 276 59.33 19.91 119.15
C GLN A 276 59.13 21.00 120.21
N ASN A 277 57.96 21.64 120.23
CA ASN A 277 57.67 22.70 121.19
C ASN A 277 57.70 22.20 122.64
N THR A 278 57.12 21.02 122.90
CA THR A 278 57.14 20.40 124.25
C THR A 278 58.56 20.03 124.68
N LEU A 279 59.39 19.51 123.77
CA LEU A 279 60.80 19.23 124.05
C LEU A 279 61.58 20.52 124.33
N ILE A 280 61.41 21.56 123.51
CA ILE A 280 62.05 22.87 123.71
C ILE A 280 61.63 23.48 125.06
N GLN A 281 60.34 23.42 125.41
CA GLN A 281 59.84 23.88 126.70
C GLN A 281 60.46 23.11 127.87
N GLY A 282 60.54 21.77 127.76
CA GLY A 282 61.17 20.91 128.76
C GLY A 282 62.65 21.26 128.97
N LEU A 283 63.43 21.34 127.88
CA LEU A 283 64.84 21.71 127.92
C LEU A 283 65.05 23.13 128.46
N THR A 284 64.17 24.08 128.11
CA THR A 284 64.23 25.46 128.61
C THR A 284 63.98 25.50 130.13
N LYS A 285 63.01 24.73 130.63
CA LYS A 285 62.73 24.61 132.06
C LYS A 285 63.91 23.98 132.81
N GLU A 286 64.44 22.87 132.31
CA GLU A 286 65.60 22.19 132.90
C GLU A 286 66.82 23.11 132.94
N ASN A 287 67.09 23.84 131.85
CA ASN A 287 68.20 24.79 131.79
C ASN A 287 68.03 25.95 132.80
N ALA A 288 66.79 26.42 133.02
CA ALA A 288 66.48 27.42 134.04
C ALA A 288 66.68 26.87 135.48
N GLU A 289 66.25 25.63 135.74
CA GLU A 289 66.46 24.96 137.03
C GLU A 289 67.95 24.73 137.31
N GLN A 290 68.71 24.26 136.33
CA GLN A 290 70.17 24.12 136.41
C GLN A 290 70.85 25.47 136.66
N SER A 291 70.42 26.53 135.95
CA SER A 291 70.94 27.89 136.16
C SER A 291 70.67 28.40 137.58
N ALA A 292 69.48 28.15 138.14
CA ALA A 292 69.15 28.50 139.52
C ALA A 292 69.97 27.69 140.54
N LEU A 293 70.18 26.39 140.29
CA LEU A 293 71.05 25.55 141.12
C LEU A 293 72.49 26.06 141.11
N ILE A 294 73.06 26.34 139.93
CA ILE A 294 74.39 26.93 139.78
C ILE A 294 74.49 28.26 140.55
N ALA A 295 73.49 29.14 140.44
CA ALA A 295 73.47 30.39 141.19
C ALA A 295 73.46 30.16 142.72
N SER A 296 72.69 29.18 143.20
CA SER A 296 72.64 28.84 144.63
C SER A 296 73.95 28.22 145.14
N LEU A 297 74.59 27.36 144.33
CA LEU A 297 75.90 26.78 144.63
C LEU A 297 76.97 27.87 144.65
N ASN A 298 76.98 28.78 143.67
CA ASN A 298 77.88 29.92 143.64
C ASN A 298 77.71 30.80 144.88
N LYS A 299 76.47 31.11 145.28
CA LYS A 299 76.20 31.85 146.53
C LYS A 299 76.77 31.11 147.74
N ARG A 300 76.59 29.79 147.81
CA ARG A 300 77.13 28.97 148.90
C ARG A 300 78.66 28.96 148.91
N ILE A 301 79.30 28.95 147.75
CA ILE A 301 80.77 29.09 147.63
C ILE A 301 81.19 30.44 148.20
N THR A 302 80.54 31.54 147.80
CA THR A 302 80.81 32.88 148.32
C THR A 302 80.56 33.01 149.84
N ASP A 303 79.54 32.34 150.39
CA ASP A 303 79.27 32.32 151.84
C ASP A 303 80.32 31.49 152.62
N LEU A 304 80.88 30.46 152.00
CA LEU A 304 81.89 29.58 152.61
C LEU A 304 83.31 30.16 152.52
N GLU A 305 83.64 30.95 151.50
CA GLU A 305 84.95 31.61 151.35
C GLU A 305 85.39 32.42 152.60
N PRO A 306 84.54 33.24 153.24
CA PRO A 306 84.88 33.92 154.49
C PRO A 306 85.12 32.95 155.65
N ARG A 307 84.36 31.85 155.73
CA ARG A 307 84.50 30.84 156.79
C ARG A 307 85.77 30.02 156.63
N ALA A 308 86.13 29.67 155.40
CA ALA A 308 87.40 29.06 155.07
C ALA A 308 88.56 30.00 155.42
N ASN A 309 88.48 31.28 155.04
CA ASN A 309 89.46 32.30 155.43
C ASN A 309 89.56 32.52 156.95
N ILE A 310 88.46 32.39 157.71
CA ILE A 310 88.48 32.42 159.18
C ILE A 310 89.16 31.15 159.72
N GLY A 311 88.81 29.97 159.20
CA GLY A 311 89.47 28.70 159.53
C GLY A 311 90.98 28.75 159.30
N ASP A 312 91.42 29.27 158.15
CA ASP A 312 92.83 29.47 157.83
C ASP A 312 93.51 30.49 158.77
N ARG A 313 92.80 31.56 159.18
CA ARG A 313 93.29 32.51 160.20
C ARG A 313 93.36 31.90 161.60
N PHE A 314 92.46 30.98 161.96
CA PHE A 314 92.52 30.25 163.23
C PHE A 314 93.64 29.20 163.23
N LEU A 315 93.83 28.48 162.12
CA LEU A 315 94.96 27.54 161.95
C LEU A 315 96.31 28.25 161.99
N ASN A 316 96.42 29.46 161.43
CA ASN A 316 97.63 30.29 161.53
C ASN A 316 97.86 30.93 162.92
N LYS A 317 96.90 30.86 163.86
CA LYS A 317 97.11 31.27 165.27
C LYS A 317 97.55 30.11 166.17
N TRP A 318 97.48 28.87 165.68
CA TRP A 318 97.95 27.64 166.33
C TRP A 318 99.24 27.10 165.72
N ARG A 319 99.88 27.90 164.86
CA ARG A 319 101.28 27.79 164.43
C ARG A 319 102.03 29.02 164.92
#